data_AF-A0A932K947-F1
#
_entry.id   AF-A0A932K947-F1
#
_cell.length_a   1.000
_cell.length_b   1.000
_cell.length_c   1.000
_cell.angle_alpha   90.00
_cell.angle_beta   90.00
_cell.angle_gamma   90.00
#
_symmetry.space_group_name_H-M   'P 1'
#
loop_
_entity.id
_entity.type
_entity.pdbx_description
1 polymer ?
#
loop_
_entity_poly.entity_id
_entity_poly.type
_entity_poly.pdbx_seq_one_letter_code
_entity_poly.pdbx_strand_id
1 'polypeptide(L)'
;MLGHALYMKAIHGGKAKNDKIDAHKIAVLLRGGMLPQAYVYPAEMRATRDLLRRRMYLTRQRAEVLGHVQHTPSQSNLPEIGEKLAYKANRTGVAARFPDPAVQNSLAVDLALIGSDDHLLGDLA
;
A
#
# COMPACT_ATOMS: atom_id res chain seq x y z
N MET A 1 -17.56 -7.93 15.07
CA MET A 1 -17.40 -6.53 15.52
C MET A 1 -15.94 -6.15 15.44
N LEU A 2 -15.63 -4.98 14.90
CA LEU A 2 -14.29 -4.42 14.93
C LEU A 2 -14.32 -3.23 15.88
N GLY A 3 -13.59 -3.31 16.98
CA GLY A 3 -13.50 -2.26 17.98
C GLY A 3 -12.07 -1.75 18.05
N HIS A 4 -11.89 -0.43 17.97
CA HIS A 4 -10.58 0.18 18.20
C HIS A 4 -10.15 -0.10 19.66
N ALA A 5 -8.99 -0.72 19.86
CA ALA A 5 -8.56 -1.23 21.17
C ALA A 5 -8.60 -0.16 22.28
N LEU A 6 -8.20 1.07 21.96
CA LEU A 6 -8.26 2.21 22.90
C LEU A 6 -9.70 2.52 23.34
N TYR A 7 -10.66 2.52 22.42
CA TYR A 7 -12.06 2.84 22.71
C TYR A 7 -12.76 1.67 23.41
N MET A 8 -12.38 0.43 23.08
CA MET A 8 -12.86 -0.74 23.81
C MET A 8 -12.44 -0.66 25.28
N LYS A 9 -11.20 -0.25 25.57
CA LYS A 9 -10.72 -0.03 26.95
C LYS A 9 -11.53 1.04 27.69
N ALA A 10 -11.95 2.11 27.01
CA ALA A 10 -12.78 3.16 27.60
C ALA A 10 -14.21 2.68 27.97
N ILE A 11 -14.78 1.79 27.16
CA ILE A 11 -16.11 1.16 27.42
C ILE A 11 -16.06 0.22 28.64
N HIS A 12 -14.88 -0.34 28.92
CA HIS A 12 -14.66 -1.37 29.94
C HIS A 12 -13.90 -0.85 31.19
N GLY A 13 -13.56 0.44 31.25
CA GLY A 13 -12.65 1.02 32.25
C GLY A 13 -13.22 1.25 33.66
N GLY A 14 -14.37 0.67 34.00
CA GLY A 14 -15.01 0.85 35.32
C GLY A 14 -14.39 0.01 36.43
N LYS A 15 -14.54 0.45 37.70
CA LYS A 15 -14.07 -0.29 38.89
C LYS A 15 -14.67 -1.70 39.01
N ALA A 16 -15.89 -1.92 38.54
CA ALA A 16 -16.54 -3.23 38.45
C ALA A 16 -16.51 -3.73 37.00
N LYS A 17 -15.50 -4.54 36.68
CA LYS A 17 -15.29 -5.19 35.39
C LYS A 17 -15.41 -6.71 35.58
N ASN A 18 -16.24 -7.36 34.77
CA ASN A 18 -16.29 -8.81 34.63
C ASN A 18 -16.91 -9.15 33.27
N ASP A 19 -16.62 -10.34 32.75
CA ASP A 19 -17.01 -10.74 31.40
C ASP A 19 -18.53 -10.61 31.15
N LYS A 20 -19.34 -10.82 32.19
CA LYS A 20 -20.80 -10.69 32.12
C LYS A 20 -21.25 -9.24 31.92
N ILE A 21 -20.72 -8.31 32.69
CA ILE A 21 -21.02 -6.87 32.60
C ILE A 21 -20.52 -6.33 31.26
N ASP A 22 -19.35 -6.78 30.83
CA ASP A 22 -18.68 -6.33 29.63
C ASP A 22 -19.38 -6.82 28.35
N ALA A 23 -19.76 -8.10 28.29
CA ALA A 23 -20.57 -8.65 27.21
C ALA A 23 -21.93 -7.94 27.11
N HIS A 24 -22.56 -7.62 28.25
CA HIS A 24 -23.82 -6.88 28.26
C HIS A 24 -23.67 -5.46 27.69
N LYS A 25 -22.63 -4.70 28.09
CA LYS A 25 -22.34 -3.37 27.55
C LYS A 25 -22.13 -3.40 26.04
N ILE A 26 -21.33 -4.35 25.55
CA ILE A 26 -21.12 -4.54 24.10
C ILE A 26 -22.47 -4.82 23.41
N ALA A 27 -23.29 -5.72 23.95
CA ALA A 27 -24.60 -6.04 23.38
C ALA A 27 -25.55 -4.84 23.31
N VAL A 28 -25.55 -3.97 24.32
CA VAL A 28 -26.33 -2.73 24.33
C VAL A 28 -25.83 -1.76 23.27
N LEU A 29 -24.51 -1.54 23.18
CA LEU A 29 -23.91 -0.66 22.18
C LEU A 29 -24.13 -1.18 20.75
N LEU A 30 -24.12 -2.49 20.55
CA LEU A 30 -24.48 -3.14 19.29
C LEU A 30 -25.92 -2.87 18.88
N ARG A 31 -26.85 -3.07 19.82
CA ARG A 31 -28.28 -2.87 19.60
C ARG A 31 -28.60 -1.42 19.26
N GLY A 32 -27.88 -0.48 19.88
CA GLY A 32 -27.99 0.95 19.61
C GLY A 32 -27.26 1.44 18.35
N GLY A 33 -26.58 0.56 17.59
CA GLY A 33 -25.79 0.97 16.42
C GLY A 33 -24.53 1.78 16.76
N MET A 34 -24.14 1.84 18.03
CA MET A 34 -23.00 2.60 18.53
C MET A 34 -21.66 1.87 18.37
N LEU A 35 -21.68 0.62 17.88
CA LEU A 35 -20.49 -0.11 17.48
C LEU A 35 -20.61 -0.56 16.03
N PRO A 36 -19.57 -0.34 15.20
CA PRO A 36 -19.59 -0.71 13.80
C PRO A 36 -19.53 -2.24 13.63
N GLN A 37 -20.54 -2.81 12.98
CA GLN A 37 -20.54 -4.23 12.65
C GLN A 37 -19.39 -4.55 11.69
N ALA A 38 -18.65 -5.63 12.02
CA ALA A 38 -17.57 -6.07 11.13
C ALA A 38 -18.21 -6.69 9.90
N TYR A 39 -17.83 -6.21 8.72
CA TYR A 39 -18.22 -6.82 7.47
C TYR A 39 -17.40 -8.10 7.24
N VAL A 40 -18.09 -9.23 7.17
CA VAL A 40 -17.49 -10.51 6.76
C VAL A 40 -17.57 -10.59 5.24
N TYR A 41 -16.42 -10.53 4.59
CA TYR A 41 -16.35 -10.61 3.12
C TYR A 41 -16.85 -12.00 2.63
N PRO A 42 -17.84 -12.05 1.72
CA PRO A 42 -18.42 -13.29 1.20
C PRO A 42 -17.34 -14.24 0.66
N ALA A 43 -17.48 -15.54 0.95
CA ALA A 43 -16.47 -16.54 0.60
C ALA A 43 -16.18 -16.59 -0.90
N GLU A 44 -17.24 -16.56 -1.71
CA GLU A 44 -17.20 -16.56 -3.18
C GLU A 44 -16.40 -15.40 -3.78
N MET A 45 -16.33 -14.26 -3.08
CA MET A 45 -15.62 -13.07 -3.58
C MET A 45 -14.16 -13.00 -3.11
N ARG A 46 -13.75 -13.81 -2.11
CA ARG A 46 -12.43 -13.68 -1.46
C ARG A 46 -11.29 -13.82 -2.46
N ALA A 47 -11.40 -14.74 -3.41
CA ALA A 47 -10.40 -14.94 -4.46
C ALA A 47 -10.17 -13.65 -5.28
N THR A 48 -11.25 -13.01 -5.75
CA THR A 48 -11.19 -11.74 -6.48
C THR A 48 -10.57 -10.62 -5.64
N ARG A 49 -10.96 -10.52 -4.37
CA ARG A 49 -10.37 -9.54 -3.44
C ARG A 49 -8.87 -9.77 -3.27
N ASP A 50 -8.44 -11.01 -3.12
CA ASP A 50 -7.05 -11.34 -2.85
C ASP A 50 -6.18 -11.14 -4.11
N LEU A 51 -6.73 -11.41 -5.30
CA LEU A 51 -6.14 -11.01 -6.59
C LEU A 51 -5.94 -9.49 -6.69
N LEU A 52 -6.99 -8.70 -6.41
CA LEU A 52 -6.91 -7.23 -6.44
C LEU A 52 -5.91 -6.68 -5.42
N ARG A 53 -5.81 -7.30 -4.24
CA ARG A 53 -4.80 -6.96 -3.23
C ARG A 53 -3.39 -7.26 -3.72
N ARG A 54 -3.17 -8.40 -4.39
CA ARG A 54 -1.87 -8.74 -4.99
C ARG A 54 -1.49 -7.73 -6.07
N ARG A 55 -2.44 -7.35 -6.93
CA ARG A 55 -2.24 -6.31 -7.94
C ARG A 55 -1.88 -4.97 -7.30
N MET A 56 -2.63 -4.53 -6.28
CA MET A 56 -2.33 -3.29 -5.55
C MET A 56 -0.94 -3.29 -4.94
N TYR A 57 -0.50 -4.42 -4.38
CA TYR A 57 0.84 -4.58 -3.83
C TYR A 57 1.93 -4.40 -4.91
N LEU A 58 1.79 -5.04 -6.07
CA LEU A 58 2.73 -4.84 -7.20
C LEU A 58 2.70 -3.40 -7.72
N THR A 59 1.52 -2.77 -7.82
CA THR A 59 1.41 -1.35 -8.21
C THR A 59 2.16 -0.44 -7.25
N ARG A 60 2.14 -0.73 -5.94
CA ARG A 60 2.87 0.04 -4.93
C ARG A 60 4.38 -0.12 -5.05
N GLN A 61 4.88 -1.36 -5.22
CA GLN A 61 6.31 -1.60 -5.42
C GLN A 61 6.82 -0.85 -6.67
N ARG A 62 6.09 -0.96 -7.78
CA ARG A 62 6.40 -0.21 -9.00
C ARG A 62 6.45 1.30 -8.77
N ALA A 63 5.50 1.84 -7.99
CA ALA A 63 5.44 3.26 -7.69
C ALA A 63 6.61 3.72 -6.80
N GLU A 64 7.04 2.87 -5.85
CA GLU A 64 8.21 3.12 -5.00
C GLU A 64 9.49 3.24 -5.84
N VAL A 65 9.73 2.28 -6.74
CA VAL A 65 10.90 2.30 -7.64
C VAL A 65 10.85 3.49 -8.60
N LEU A 66 9.68 3.81 -9.17
CA LEU A 66 9.50 5.03 -9.97
C LEU A 66 9.81 6.31 -9.19
N GLY A 67 9.37 6.37 -7.93
CA GLY A 67 9.65 7.50 -7.04
C GLY A 67 11.13 7.65 -6.77
N HIS A 68 11.85 6.54 -6.54
CA HIS A 68 13.30 6.54 -6.39
C HIS A 68 13.98 7.14 -7.63
N VAL A 69 13.72 6.60 -8.83
CA VAL A 69 14.31 7.08 -10.09
C VAL A 69 14.01 8.56 -10.35
N GLN A 70 12.77 8.99 -10.09
CA GLN A 70 12.37 10.39 -10.28
C GLN A 70 13.12 11.35 -9.33
N HIS A 71 13.47 10.88 -8.12
CA HIS A 71 14.11 11.68 -7.09
C HIS A 71 15.65 11.62 -7.13
N THR A 72 16.25 10.63 -7.79
CA THR A 72 17.72 10.52 -7.89
C THR A 72 18.41 11.79 -8.43
N PRO A 73 17.88 12.53 -9.44
CA PRO A 73 18.52 13.76 -9.92
C PRO A 73 18.76 14.79 -8.81
N SER A 74 17.84 14.95 -7.85
CA SER A 74 18.02 15.93 -6.78
C SER A 74 19.12 15.55 -5.80
N GLN A 75 19.41 14.26 -5.62
CA GLN A 75 20.53 13.80 -4.79
C GLN A 75 21.89 14.16 -5.42
N SER A 76 21.93 14.25 -6.75
CA SER A 76 23.13 14.58 -7.52
C SER A 76 23.17 16.05 -8.01
N ASN A 77 22.25 16.90 -7.53
CA ASN A 77 22.09 18.29 -7.99
C ASN A 77 21.95 18.44 -9.52
N LEU A 78 21.29 17.47 -10.16
CA LEU A 78 21.01 17.47 -11.60
C LEU A 78 19.60 18.01 -11.90
N PRO A 79 19.36 18.53 -13.11
CA PRO A 79 18.03 18.94 -13.54
C PRO A 79 17.02 17.80 -13.45
N GLU A 80 15.78 18.15 -13.07
CA GLU A 80 14.68 17.20 -12.96
C GLU A 80 14.43 16.41 -14.25
N ILE A 81 13.91 15.20 -14.09
CA ILE A 81 13.39 14.43 -15.21
C ILE A 81 12.02 15.02 -15.56
N GLY A 82 11.99 15.89 -16.57
CA GLY A 82 10.76 16.59 -16.99
C GLY A 82 9.70 15.70 -17.65
N GLU A 83 10.03 14.45 -17.94
CA GLU A 83 9.12 13.48 -18.56
C GLU A 83 8.49 12.57 -17.50
N LYS A 84 7.21 12.20 -17.71
CA LYS A 84 6.50 11.31 -16.77
C LYS A 84 6.97 9.86 -16.93
N LEU A 85 7.80 9.38 -16.00
CA LEU A 85 8.39 8.02 -16.03
C LEU A 85 7.38 6.88 -15.87
N ALA A 86 6.13 7.17 -15.49
CA ALA A 86 5.06 6.18 -15.48
C ALA A 86 4.83 5.54 -16.86
N TYR A 87 5.09 6.29 -17.94
CA TYR A 87 5.00 5.82 -19.32
C TYR A 87 6.30 5.12 -19.74
N LYS A 88 6.19 3.91 -20.29
CA LYS A 88 7.34 3.10 -20.73
C LYS A 88 8.24 3.82 -21.74
N ALA A 89 7.66 4.59 -22.65
CA ALA A 89 8.39 5.34 -23.67
C ALA A 89 9.38 6.38 -23.09
N ASN A 90 9.08 6.91 -21.90
CA ASN A 90 9.83 8.01 -21.30
C ASN A 90 11.03 7.54 -20.46
N ARG A 91 11.28 6.23 -20.39
CA ARG A 91 12.31 5.64 -19.52
C ARG A 91 13.65 5.43 -20.22
N THR A 92 13.65 5.45 -21.55
CA THR A 92 14.87 5.25 -22.35
C THR A 92 15.85 6.40 -22.11
N GLY A 93 17.11 6.06 -21.85
CA GLY A 93 18.18 7.05 -21.65
C GLY A 93 18.19 7.75 -20.29
N VAL A 94 17.27 7.42 -19.37
CA VAL A 94 17.21 8.05 -18.03
C VAL A 94 18.50 7.81 -17.24
N ALA A 95 19.00 6.57 -17.22
CA ALA A 95 20.25 6.25 -16.51
C ALA A 95 21.46 7.01 -17.09
N ALA A 96 21.52 7.22 -18.41
CA ALA A 96 22.63 7.90 -19.08
C ALA A 96 22.76 9.40 -18.74
N ARG A 97 21.77 9.99 -18.05
CA ARG A 97 21.82 11.38 -17.58
C ARG A 97 22.81 11.59 -16.43
N PHE A 98 23.22 10.51 -15.76
CA PHE A 98 24.06 10.58 -14.57
C PHE A 98 25.53 10.32 -14.94
N PRO A 99 26.50 11.11 -14.44
CA PRO A 99 27.89 10.93 -14.81
C PRO A 99 28.56 9.73 -14.11
N ASP A 100 28.08 9.36 -12.92
CA ASP A 100 28.66 8.29 -12.11
C ASP A 100 28.13 6.91 -12.55
N PRO A 101 29.00 5.98 -13.00
CA PRO A 101 28.60 4.62 -13.40
C PRO A 101 27.86 3.82 -12.31
N ALA A 102 28.13 4.07 -11.02
CA ALA A 102 27.43 3.40 -9.94
C ALA A 102 25.95 3.82 -9.88
N VAL A 103 25.68 5.11 -10.08
CA VAL A 103 24.31 5.65 -10.16
C VAL A 103 23.61 5.13 -11.41
N GLN A 104 24.31 5.09 -12.56
CA GLN A 104 23.76 4.51 -13.79
C GLN A 104 23.34 3.05 -13.59
N ASN A 105 24.17 2.25 -12.92
CA ASN A 105 23.87 0.84 -12.63
C ASN A 105 22.67 0.70 -11.70
N SER A 106 22.59 1.49 -10.63
CA SER A 106 21.45 1.51 -9.71
C SER A 106 20.14 1.79 -10.46
N LEU A 107 20.12 2.84 -11.29
CA LEU A 107 18.95 3.21 -12.08
C LEU A 107 18.63 2.17 -13.16
N ALA A 108 19.63 1.51 -13.75
CA ALA A 108 19.40 0.45 -14.72
C ALA A 108 18.66 -0.74 -14.07
N VAL A 109 19.03 -1.10 -12.83
CA VAL A 109 18.32 -2.14 -12.05
C VAL A 109 16.88 -1.71 -11.77
N ASP A 110 16.67 -0.48 -11.31
CA ASP A 110 15.32 0.06 -11.06
C ASP A 110 14.44 0.04 -12.31
N LEU A 111 14.98 0.48 -13.45
CA LEU A 111 14.25 0.48 -14.72
C LEU A 111 13.91 -0.94 -15.18
N ALA A 112 14.79 -1.92 -14.94
CA ALA A 112 14.51 -3.33 -15.22
C ALA A 112 13.41 -3.88 -14.29
N LEU A 113 13.43 -3.54 -13.00
CA LEU A 113 12.39 -3.92 -12.03
C LEU A 113 11.04 -3.35 -12.44
N ILE A 114 10.96 -2.07 -12.79
CA ILE A 114 9.72 -1.45 -13.30
C ILE A 114 9.23 -2.17 -14.56
N GLY A 115 10.13 -2.59 -15.46
CA GLY A 115 9.80 -3.36 -16.65
C GLY A 115 9.20 -4.73 -16.33
N SER A 116 9.77 -5.43 -15.34
CA SER A 116 9.23 -6.70 -14.84
C SER A 116 7.86 -6.50 -14.19
N ASP A 117 7.71 -5.48 -13.34
CA ASP A 117 6.44 -5.16 -12.69
C ASP A 117 5.34 -4.79 -13.69
N ASP A 118 5.66 -4.08 -14.77
CA ASP A 118 4.73 -3.78 -15.86
C ASP A 118 4.17 -5.07 -16.49
N HIS A 119 5.00 -6.10 -16.69
CA HIS A 119 4.56 -7.39 -17.21
C HIS A 119 3.66 -8.12 -16.20
N LEU A 120 4.13 -8.25 -14.96
CA LEU A 120 3.40 -8.94 -13.89
C LEU A 120 2.03 -8.29 -13.61
N LEU A 121 1.94 -6.96 -13.70
CA LEU A 121 0.68 -6.23 -13.56
C LEU A 121 -0.27 -6.49 -14.74
N GLY A 122 0.26 -6.76 -15.93
CA GLY A 122 -0.51 -7.19 -17.10
C GLY A 122 -1.07 -8.61 -16.95
N ASP A 123 -0.33 -9.52 -16.32
CA ASP A 123 -0.78 -10.90 -16.07
C ASP A 123 -1.90 -10.99 -15.01
N LEU A 124 -2.01 -9.96 -14.17
CA LEU A 124 -3.06 -9.84 -13.13
C LEU A 124 -4.28 -9.01 -13.57
N ALA A 125 -4.39 -8.70 -14.87
CA ALA A 125 -5.46 -7.88 -15.44
C ALA A 125 -6.73 -8.69 -15.73
#